data_AF-A0A066RUG3-F1
#
_entry.id   AF-A0A066RUG3-F1
#
_cell.length_a   1.000
_cell.length_b   1.000
_cell.length_c   1.000
_cell.angle_alpha   90.00
_cell.angle_beta   90.00
_cell.angle_gamma   90.00
#
_symmetry.space_group_name_H-M   'P 1'
#
loop_
_entity.id
_entity.type
_entity.pdbx_description
1 polymer ?
#
loop_
_entity_poly.entity_id
_entity_poly.type
_entity_poly.pdbx_seq_one_letter_code
_entity_poly.pdbx_strand_id
1 'polypeptide(L)' 'MGGCPPSFHELRSLAERTYSKIGIDTQLLLGHRDRRMTDKYADIRGAEYVVVGGKALMINQ' A
#
# COMPACT_ATOMS: atom_id res chain seq x y z
N MET A 1 8.09 -15.14 3.52
CA MET A 1 7.36 -15.04 4.82
C MET A 1 5.89 -14.75 4.55
N GLY A 2 5.11 -15.75 4.14
CA GLY A 2 3.67 -15.62 3.90
C GLY A 2 2.91 -16.38 4.98
N GLY A 3 2.10 -15.70 5.80
CA GLY A 3 1.40 -16.37 6.89
C GLY A 3 0.26 -15.59 7.55
N CYS A 4 0.21 -14.26 7.43
CA CYS A 4 -0.91 -13.48 7.97
C CYS A 4 -1.58 -12.69 6.85
N PRO A 5 -2.92 -12.81 6.67
CA PRO A 5 -3.65 -11.91 5.78
C PRO A 5 -3.50 -10.46 6.26
N PRO A 6 -3.53 -9.48 5.34
CA PRO A 6 -3.44 -8.07 5.71
C PRO A 6 -4.57 -7.70 6.67
N SER A 7 -4.24 -6.98 7.72
CA SER A 7 -5.25 -6.48 8.67
C SER A 7 -6.08 -5.36 8.05
N PHE A 8 -7.21 -5.02 8.67
CA PHE A 8 -8.03 -3.85 8.28
C PHE A 8 -7.21 -2.54 8.24
N HIS A 9 -6.11 -2.45 9.01
CA HIS A 9 -5.23 -1.29 9.01
C HIS A 9 -4.57 -1.02 7.65
N GLU A 10 -4.35 -2.06 6.83
CA GLU A 10 -3.72 -1.94 5.50
C GLU A 10 -4.58 -1.17 4.48
N LEU A 11 -5.86 -0.91 4.79
CA LEU A 11 -6.67 0.01 4.00
C LEU A 11 -6.09 1.44 3.98
N ARG A 12 -5.38 1.86 5.03
CA ARG A 12 -4.67 3.15 5.04
C ARG A 12 -3.50 3.14 4.07
N SER A 13 -2.73 2.06 4.04
CA SER A 13 -1.65 1.84 3.07
C SER A 13 -2.18 1.87 1.63
N LEU A 14 -3.33 1.24 1.39
CA LEU A 14 -3.98 1.27 0.09
C LEU A 14 -4.45 2.69 -0.30
N ALA A 15 -5.14 3.39 0.61
CA ALA A 15 -5.65 4.73 0.39
C ALA A 15 -4.53 5.73 0.10
N GLU A 16 -3.42 5.65 0.84
CA GLU A 16 -2.23 6.46 0.58
C GLU A 16 -1.77 6.29 -0.88
N ARG A 17 -1.57 5.05 -1.33
CA ARG A 17 -1.03 4.79 -2.66
C ARG A 17 -1.99 5.18 -3.78
N THR A 18 -3.29 4.98 -3.62
CA THR A 18 -4.27 5.30 -4.68
C THR A 18 -4.53 6.78 -4.79
N TYR A 19 -4.65 7.49 -3.67
CA TYR A 19 -4.94 8.93 -3.67
C TYR A 19 -3.72 9.78 -4.00
N SER A 20 -2.52 9.36 -3.58
CA SER A 20 -1.26 9.99 -3.98
C SER A 20 -1.08 9.97 -5.50
N LYS A 21 -1.43 8.86 -6.17
CA LYS A 21 -1.35 8.70 -7.64
C LYS A 21 -2.22 9.69 -8.42
N ILE A 22 -3.30 10.19 -7.84
CA ILE A 22 -4.17 11.20 -8.46
C ILE A 22 -3.88 12.62 -7.95
N GLY A 23 -2.78 12.82 -7.22
CA GLY A 23 -2.31 14.13 -6.78
C GLY A 23 -2.99 14.68 -5.52
N ILE A 24 -3.71 13.85 -4.75
CA ILE A 24 -4.28 14.29 -3.46
C ILE A 24 -3.18 14.31 -2.40
N ASP A 25 -3.19 15.34 -1.55
CA ASP A 25 -2.34 15.40 -0.35
C ASP A 25 -2.76 14.34 0.67
N THR A 26 -2.08 13.19 0.62
CA THR A 26 -2.36 12.05 1.51
C THR A 26 -1.90 12.27 2.94
N GLN A 27 -0.96 13.19 3.19
CA GLN A 27 -0.56 13.53 4.54
C GLN A 27 -1.71 14.22 5.28
N LEU A 28 -2.39 15.15 4.61
CA LEU A 28 -3.61 15.78 5.12
C LEU A 28 -4.75 14.76 5.25
N LEU A 29 -4.99 13.95 4.22
CA LEU A 29 -6.06 12.93 4.21
C LEU A 29 -5.94 11.92 5.35
N LEU A 30 -4.73 11.50 5.70
CA LEU A 30 -4.47 10.51 6.75
C LEU A 30 -4.27 11.16 8.13
N GLY A 31 -4.23 12.50 8.21
CA GLY A 31 -4.06 13.23 9.47
C GLY A 31 -2.66 13.07 10.08
N HIS A 32 -1.63 12.88 9.26
CA HIS A 32 -0.26 12.70 9.77
C HIS A 32 0.46 14.03 9.96
N ARG A 33 0.94 14.26 11.19
CA ARG A 33 1.76 15.44 11.51
C ARG A 33 3.14 15.38 10.83
N ASP A 34 3.74 14.20 10.76
CA ASP A 34 5.07 13.97 10.17
C ASP A 34 4.95 13.12 8.90
N ARG A 35 5.59 13.59 7.83
CA ARG A 35 5.62 12.91 6.52
C ARG A 35 6.25 11.53 6.58
N ARG A 36 7.18 11.31 7.52
CA ARG A 36 7.79 9.99 7.78
C ARG A 36 6.77 8.90 8.13
N MET A 37 5.61 9.28 8.68
CA MET A 37 4.53 8.33 8.94
C MET A 37 3.74 8.00 7.68
N THR A 38 3.54 8.97 6.78
CA THR A 38 2.93 8.76 5.46
C THR A 38 3.81 7.88 4.58
N ASP A 39 5.13 8.08 4.60
CA ASP A 39 6.08 7.30 3.80
C ASP A 39 6.04 5.79 4.12
N LYS A 40 5.67 5.40 5.35
CA LYS A 40 5.50 3.99 5.74
C LYS A 40 4.32 3.30 5.07
N TYR A 41 3.32 4.05 4.64
CA TYR A 41 2.11 3.54 3.97
C TYR A 41 2.31 3.41 2.45
N ALA A 42 3.24 4.20 1.89
CA ALA A 42 3.67 4.10 0.50
C ALA A 42 4.44 2.80 0.22
N ASP A 43 5.09 2.24 1.23
CA ASP A 43 5.84 0.99 1.10
C ASP A 43 4.92 -0.20 0.83
N ILE A 44 5.13 -0.82 -0.34
CA ILE A 44 4.41 -1.97 -0.86
C ILE A 44 4.93 -3.30 -0.30
N ARG A 45 6.06 -3.31 0.42
CA ARG A 45 6.59 -4.47 1.17
C ARG A 45 6.61 -5.79 0.37
N GLY A 46 6.86 -5.70 -0.93
CA GLY A 46 6.88 -6.85 -1.83
C GLY A 46 5.50 -7.46 -2.11
N ALA A 47 4.38 -6.83 -1.75
CA ALA A 47 3.03 -7.30 -2.02
C ALA A 47 2.57 -7.03 -3.47
N GLU A 48 3.50 -6.92 -4.40
CA GLU A 48 3.18 -6.67 -5.80
C GLU A 48 2.74 -7.97 -6.47
N TYR A 49 1.96 -7.86 -7.54
CA TYR A 49 1.50 -9.01 -8.31
C TYR A 49 1.92 -8.86 -9.75
N VAL A 50 2.42 -9.94 -10.34
CA VAL A 50 2.66 -10.03 -11.77
C VAL A 50 1.49 -10.80 -12.39
N VAL A 51 0.89 -10.24 -13.44
CA VAL A 51 -0.16 -10.92 -14.20
C VAL A 51 0.50 -11.86 -15.20
N VAL A 52 0.24 -13.16 -15.06
CA VAL A 52 0.69 -14.18 -16.02
C VAL A 52 -0.54 -14.92 -16.55
N GLY A 53 -0.80 -14.81 -17.85
CA GLY A 53 -1.87 -15.57 -18.52
C GLY A 53 -3.30 -15.33 -18.00
N GLY A 54 -3.60 -14.15 -17.46
CA GLY A 54 -4.91 -13.80 -16.89
C GLY A 54 -5.07 -14.14 -15.40
N LYS A 55 -4.02 -14.63 -14.73
CA LYS A 55 -3.97 -14.82 -13.28
C LYS A 55 -2.97 -13.86 -12.64
N ALA A 56 -3.37 -13.22 -11.55
CA ALA A 56 -2.46 -12.44 -10.71
C ALA A 56 -1.68 -13.40 -9.78
N LEU A 57 -0.36 -13.38 -9.87
CA LEU A 57 0.55 -14.14 -9.01
C LEU A 57 1.29 -13.15 -8.10
N MET A 58 1.28 -13.39 -6.79
CA MET A 58 2.09 -12.60 -5.84
C MET A 58 3.57 -12.81 -6.17
N ILE A 59 4.35 -11.73 -6.23
CA ILE A 59 5.81 -11.86 -6.29
C ILE A 59 6.37 -11.86 -4.88
N ASN A 60 7.28 -12.82 -4.62
CA ASN A 60 7.89 -13.18 -3.32
C ASN A 60 7.05 -14.11 -2.41
N GLN A 61 7.42 -15.40 -2.45
CA GLN A 61 7.20 -16.36 -1.37
C GLN A 61 8.40 -16.33 -0.41
#